data_AF-A0A947NYN4-F1
#
_entry.id   AF-A0A947NYN4-F1
#
_cell.length_a   1.000
_cell.length_b   1.000
_cell.length_c   1.000
_cell.angle_alpha   90.00
_cell.angle_beta   90.00
_cell.angle_gamma   90.00
#
_symmetry.space_group_name_H-M   'P 1'
#
loop_
_entity.id
_entity.type
_entity.pdbx_description
1 polymer ?
#
loop_
_entity_poly.entity_id
_entity_poly.type
_entity_poly.pdbx_seq_one_letter_code
_entity_poly.pdbx_strand_id
1 'polypeptide(L)' 'MINFKRLGNSFVYAWKGLIYALKNEQNFRIFIVLGAIVLVLMFVFDLARYERIFLLILVFSILILELVNTVFENLV' A
#
# COMPACT_ATOMS: atom_id res chain seq x y z
N MET A 1 27.68 10.82 -5.66
CA MET A 1 27.86 9.36 -5.84
C MET A 1 26.75 8.64 -5.10
N ILE A 2 26.10 7.66 -5.74
CA ILE A 2 25.04 6.86 -5.10
C ILE A 2 25.66 6.03 -3.97
N ASN A 3 25.19 6.21 -2.74
CA ASN A 3 25.65 5.42 -1.60
C ASN A 3 24.73 4.19 -1.44
N PHE A 4 25.16 3.06 -1.99
CA PHE A 4 24.40 1.80 -1.97
C PHE A 4 24.06 1.32 -0.55
N LYS A 5 24.91 1.58 0.45
CA LYS A 5 24.63 1.23 1.84
C LYS A 5 23.46 2.05 2.41
N ARG A 6 23.42 3.35 2.11
CA ARG A 6 22.30 4.22 2.50
C ARG A 6 21.01 3.83 1.77
N LEU A 7 21.10 3.49 0.50
CA LEU A 7 19.96 3.04 -0.30
C LEU A 7 19.39 1.71 0.21
N GLY A 8 20.24 0.73 0.53
CA GLY A 8 19.79 -0.53 1.15
C GLY A 8 19.05 -0.28 2.47
N ASN A 9 19.59 0.60 3.31
CA ASN A 9 18.95 0.95 4.58
C ASN A 9 17.57 1.61 4.39
N SER A 10 17.34 2.42 3.35
CA SER A 10 16.02 3.03 3.14
C SER A 10 14.93 2.00 2.84
N PHE A 11 15.25 0.93 2.10
CA PHE A 11 14.31 -0.18 1.89
C PHE A 11 13.99 -0.92 3.19
N VAL A 12 15.00 -1.15 4.05
CA VAL A 12 14.79 -1.76 5.37
C VAL A 12 13.85 -0.92 6.22
N TYR A 13 14.02 0.41 6.23
CA TYR A 13 13.11 1.30 6.97
C TYR A 13 11.70 1.30 6.39
N ALA A 14 11.55 1.35 5.07
CA ALA A 14 10.25 1.27 4.41
C ALA A 14 9.52 -0.05 4.74
N TRP A 15 10.24 -1.18 4.72
CA TRP A 15 9.68 -2.49 5.07
C TRP A 15 9.23 -2.56 6.53
N LYS A 16 10.03 -2.01 7.46
CA LYS A 16 9.63 -1.89 8.86
C LYS A 16 8.36 -1.05 9.03
N GLY A 17 8.22 0.05 8.28
CA GLY A 17 7.02 0.88 8.27
C GLY A 17 5.78 0.12 7.80
N LEU A 18 5.90 -0.66 6.71
CA LEU A 18 4.80 -1.49 6.22
C LEU A 18 4.38 -2.58 7.24
N ILE A 19 5.35 -3.23 7.88
CA ILE A 19 5.05 -4.22 8.93
C ILE A 19 4.35 -3.55 10.13
N TYR A 20 4.79 -2.35 10.51
CA TYR A 20 4.17 -1.59 11.58
C TYR A 20 2.70 -1.28 11.25
N ALA A 21 2.42 -0.75 10.06
CA ALA A 21 1.06 -0.45 9.63
C ALA A 21 0.19 -1.71 9.61
N LEU A 22 0.71 -2.83 9.07
CA LEU A 22 -0.03 -4.10 9.06
C LEU A 22 -0.40 -4.61 10.47
N LYS A 23 0.47 -4.40 11.46
CA LYS A 23 0.25 -4.87 12.84
C LYS A 23 -0.60 -3.94 13.67
N ASN A 24 -0.46 -2.63 13.53
CA ASN A 24 -1.14 -1.67 14.40
C ASN A 24 -2.45 -1.16 13.79
N GLU A 25 -2.52 -1.03 12.47
CA GLU A 25 -3.64 -0.35 11.82
C GLU A 25 -4.70 -1.33 11.33
N GLN A 26 -5.88 -1.27 11.93
CA GLN A 26 -7.02 -2.09 11.52
C GLN A 26 -7.49 -1.74 10.11
N ASN A 27 -7.56 -0.46 9.78
CA ASN A 27 -7.98 0.03 8.47
C ASN A 27 -7.01 -0.42 7.37
N PHE A 28 -5.71 -0.35 7.61
CA PHE A 28 -4.70 -0.87 6.67
C PHE A 28 -4.88 -2.36 6.36
N ARG A 29 -5.17 -3.19 7.38
CA ARG A 29 -5.50 -4.61 7.17
C ARG A 29 -6.76 -4.81 6.33
N ILE A 30 -7.82 -4.04 6.61
CA ILE A 30 -9.08 -4.09 5.86
C ILE A 30 -8.82 -3.73 4.40
N PHE A 31 -8.09 -2.65 4.13
CA PHE A 31 -7.77 -2.23 2.77
C PHE A 31 -6.87 -3.21 2.03
N ILE A 32 -5.95 -3.91 2.71
CA ILE A 32 -5.19 -5.00 2.08
C ILE A 32 -6.12 -6.13 1.65
N VAL A 33 -7.05 -6.56 2.51
CA VAL A 33 -7.99 -7.64 2.20
C VAL A 33 -8.93 -7.23 1.07
N LEU A 34 -9.53 -6.05 1.15
CA LEU A 34 -10.40 -5.51 0.10
C LEU A 34 -9.64 -5.30 -1.20
N GLY A 35 -8.42 -4.77 -1.14
CA GLY A 35 -7.53 -4.61 -2.29
C GLY A 35 -7.23 -5.95 -2.95
N ALA A 36 -6.90 -6.98 -2.18
CA ALA A 36 -6.69 -8.33 -2.71
C ALA A 36 -7.95 -8.88 -3.40
N ILE A 37 -9.14 -8.68 -2.82
CA ILE A 37 -10.41 -9.06 -3.42
C ILE A 37 -10.60 -8.33 -4.76
N VAL A 38 -10.42 -7.00 -4.80
CA VAL A 38 -10.53 -6.20 -6.02
C VAL A 38 -9.56 -6.69 -7.09
N LEU A 39 -8.31 -6.99 -6.73
CA LEU A 39 -7.31 -7.51 -7.66
C LEU A 39 -7.71 -8.87 -8.24
N VAL A 40 -8.27 -9.77 -7.44
CA VAL A 40 -8.78 -11.06 -7.93
C VAL A 40 -9.97 -10.85 -8.86
N LEU A 41 -10.95 -10.04 -8.44
CA LEU A 41 -12.14 -9.75 -9.24
C LEU A 41 -11.81 -9.07 -10.57
N MET A 42 -10.77 -8.23 -10.61
CA MET A 42 -10.29 -7.58 -11.83
C MET A 42 -9.87 -8.57 -12.94
N PHE A 43 -9.49 -9.80 -12.59
CA PHE A 43 -9.21 -10.86 -13.57
C PHE A 43 -10.44 -11.70 -13.94
N VAL A 44 -11.47 -11.71 -13.09
CA VAL A 44 -12.71 -12.47 -13.30
C VAL A 44 -13.68 -11.69 -14.20
N PHE A 45 -13.76 -10.36 -14.03
CA PHE A 45 -14.64 -9.51 -14.83
C PHE A 45 -14.00 -9.07 -16.15
N ASP A 46 -14.82 -8.92 -17.18
CA ASP A 46 -14.39 -8.40 -18.49
C ASP A 46 -14.25 -6.88 -18.47
N LEU A 47 -13.23 -6.40 -17.78
CA LEU A 47 -12.88 -4.99 -17.68
C LEU A 47 -11.94 -4.59 -18.80
N ALA A 48 -12.15 -3.39 -19.34
CA ALA A 48 -11.24 -2.78 -20.29
C ALA A 48 -9.87 -2.51 -19.66
N ARG A 49 -8.82 -2.45 -20.48
CA ARG A 49 -7.43 -2.33 -19.99
C ARG A 49 -7.23 -1.09 -19.11
N TYR A 50 -7.85 0.04 -19.46
CA TYR A 50 -7.73 1.27 -18.67
C TYR A 50 -8.42 1.15 -17.31
N GLU A 51 -9.57 0.48 -17.21
CA GLU A 51 -10.29 0.28 -15.94
C GLU A 51 -9.44 -0.52 -14.95
N ARG A 52 -8.75 -1.56 -15.42
CA ARG A 52 -7.82 -2.35 -14.61
C ARG A 52 -6.66 -1.51 -14.07
N ILE A 53 -6.11 -0.63 -14.91
CA ILE A 53 -5.05 0.30 -14.50
C ILE A 53 -5.58 1.27 -13.44
N PHE A 54 -6.78 1.83 -13.62
CA PHE A 54 -7.39 2.71 -12.63
C PHE A 54 -7.65 2.00 -11.30
N LEU A 55 -8.16 0.76 -11.32
CA LEU A 55 -8.37 -0.03 -10.11
C LEU A 55 -7.06 -0.31 -9.38
N LEU A 56 -6.01 -0.68 -10.10
CA LEU A 56 -4.67 -0.85 -9.52
C LEU A 56 -4.21 0.43 -8.82
N ILE A 57 -4.27 1.56 -9.52
CA ILE A 57 -3.88 2.86 -8.97
C ILE A 57 -4.71 3.18 -7.71
N LEU A 58 -6.04 3.03 -7.77
CA LEU A 58 -6.93 3.28 -6.64
C LEU A 58 -6.58 2.45 -5.41
N VAL A 59 -6.37 1.14 -5.57
CA VAL A 59 -5.99 0.24 -4.46
C VAL A 59 -4.69 0.70 -3.81
N PHE A 60 -3.66 0.99 -4.61
CA PHE A 60 -2.38 1.46 -4.07
C PHE A 60 -2.49 2.86 -3.45
N SER A 61 -3.25 3.78 -4.05
CA SER A 61 -3.48 5.13 -3.52
C SER A 61 -4.16 5.08 -2.15
N ILE A 62 -5.17 4.24 -1.96
CA ILE A 62 -5.84 4.09 -0.65
C ILE A 62 -4.86 3.57 0.40
N LEU A 63 -4.02 2.58 0.07
CA LEU A 63 -2.99 2.07 0.99
C LEU A 63 -1.95 3.14 1.35
N ILE A 64 -1.53 3.97 0.38
CA ILE A 64 -0.61 5.08 0.64
C ILE A 64 -1.28 6.13 1.54
N LEU A 65 -2.52 6.51 1.25
CA LEU A 65 -3.28 7.47 2.06
C LEU A 65 -3.46 6.98 3.50
N GLU A 66 -3.70 5.68 3.67
CA GLU A 66 -3.79 5.07 4.99
C GLU A 66 -2.46 5.16 5.76
N LEU A 67 -1.33 4.88 5.11
CA LEU A 67 -0.01 5.06 5.73
C LEU A 67 0.25 6.52 6.12
N VAL A 68 -0.21 7.46 5.30
CA VAL A 68 -0.13 8.90 5.61
C VAL A 68 -0.98 9.23 6.82
N ASN A 69 -2.22 8.72 6.90
CA ASN A 69 -3.09 8.89 8.08
C ASN A 69 -2.41 8.36 9.34
N THR A 70 -1.85 7.15 9.29
CA THR A 70 -1.11 6.55 10.42
C THR A 70 0.07 7.42 10.87
N VAL A 71 0.80 8.04 9.93
CA VAL A 71 1.87 8.98 10.30
C VAL A 71 1.30 10.18 11.06
N PHE A 72 0.21 10.78 10.60
CA PHE A 72 -0.41 11.91 11.29
C PHE A 72 -0.96 11.53 12.67
N GLU A 73 -1.61 10.37 12.80
CA GLU A 73 -2.13 9.88 14.09
C GLU A 73 -1.01 9.62 15.11
N ASN A 74 0.17 9.17 14.68
CA ASN A 74 1.32 8.94 15.56
C ASN A 74 2.11 10.21 15.91
N LEU A 75 1.85 11.33 15.23
CA LEU A 75 2.51 12.62 15.52
C LEU A 75 1.75 13.47 16.55
N VAL A 76 0.47 13.17 16.77
CA VAL A 76 -0.43 13.87 17.71
C VAL A 76 -0.48 13.09 19.02
#